data_AF-A0A089RD07-F1
#
_entry.id   AF-A0A089RD07-F1
#
_cell.length_a   1.000
_cell.length_b   1.000
_cell.length_c   1.000
_cell.angle_alpha   90.00
_cell.angle_beta   90.00
_cell.angle_gamma   90.00
#
_symmetry.space_group_name_H-M   'P 1'
#
loop_
_entity.id
_entity.type
_entity.pdbx_description
1 polymer ?
#
loop_
_entity_poly.entity_id
_entity_poly.type
_entity_poly.pdbx_seq_one_letter_code
_entity_poly.pdbx_strand_id
1 'polypeptide(L)'
;MHNSRTKRVNFSLHLRPDDSQADQRAFSELRQWHEGLKQSGRSREDMAMEMRGFHRHVYLAGLQLQRLSPRACGHIAESIGRDSLTLPELMDELSAGGLLPEGTPTRAAASEHFSEQQLEQLQLLLETVKPAPAKKTSRAEKDNAAELARLREEIEKMNHLLEQQNSQLQQLRRGEPGAAPVEASRGGSEEVVLSEVAASAEKMKKIRQKGIF
;
A
#
# COMPACT_ATOMS: atom_id res chain seq x y z
N MET A 1 24.23 -10.93 21.60
CA MET A 1 22.92 -10.34 21.92
C MET A 1 22.98 -8.85 21.63
N HIS A 2 22.31 -8.39 20.56
CA HIS A 2 22.39 -7.00 20.13
C HIS A 2 21.46 -6.14 21.00
N ASN A 3 22.05 -5.32 21.87
CA ASN A 3 21.33 -4.24 22.56
C ASN A 3 20.74 -3.29 21.53
N SER A 4 19.44 -3.40 21.27
CA SER A 4 18.71 -2.43 20.46
C SER A 4 18.77 -1.07 21.17
N ARG A 5 19.65 -0.19 20.67
CA ARG A 5 19.78 1.20 21.11
C ARG A 5 18.48 1.94 20.80
N THR A 6 17.53 1.92 21.74
CA THR A 6 16.37 2.80 21.70
C THR A 6 16.88 4.24 21.75
N LYS A 7 16.55 5.04 20.73
CA LYS A 7 16.86 6.47 20.69
C LYS A 7 15.68 7.22 21.30
N ARG A 8 15.92 7.97 22.38
CA ARG A 8 14.90 8.78 23.05
C ARG A 8 14.86 10.17 22.41
N VAL A 9 13.67 10.60 22.00
CA VAL A 9 13.38 11.98 21.59
C VAL A 9 12.43 12.56 22.63
N ASN A 10 12.76 13.73 23.17
CA ASN A 10 11.91 14.45 24.11
C ASN A 10 11.22 15.60 23.37
N PHE A 11 9.90 15.58 23.34
CA PHE A 11 9.07 16.67 22.84
C PHE A 11 8.02 16.99 23.90
N SER A 12 7.76 18.28 24.12
CA SER A 12 6.74 18.75 25.06
C SER A 12 5.71 19.56 24.28
N LEU A 13 4.46 19.11 24.34
CA LEU A 13 3.30 19.79 23.75
C LEU A 13 2.57 20.53 24.86
N HIS A 14 2.09 21.74 24.57
CA HIS A 14 1.24 22.52 25.46
C HIS A 14 -0.11 22.70 24.79
N LEU A 15 -1.18 22.39 25.53
CA LEU A 15 -2.56 22.62 25.11
C LEU A 15 -3.07 23.90 25.77
N ARG A 16 -3.94 24.64 25.08
CA ARG A 16 -4.59 25.87 25.56
C ARG A 16 -6.10 25.66 25.66
N PRO A 17 -6.59 25.03 26.75
CA PRO A 17 -8.00 24.68 26.88
C PRO A 17 -8.93 25.90 26.94
N ASP A 18 -8.43 27.07 27.31
CA ASP A 18 -9.24 28.30 27.35
C ASP A 18 -9.44 28.95 25.96
N ASP A 19 -8.51 28.69 25.03
CA ASP A 19 -8.48 29.32 23.71
C ASP A 19 -9.01 28.39 22.59
N SER A 20 -8.97 27.07 22.80
CA SER A 20 -9.33 26.07 21.78
C SER A 20 -10.20 24.97 22.38
N GLN A 21 -11.36 24.76 21.74
CA GLN A 21 -12.28 23.67 22.07
C GLN A 21 -11.64 22.29 21.83
N ALA A 22 -10.83 22.15 20.78
CA ALA A 22 -10.09 20.92 20.51
C ALA A 22 -9.10 20.61 21.64
N ASP A 23 -8.37 21.63 22.12
CA ASP A 23 -7.45 21.49 23.24
C ASP A 23 -8.18 21.20 24.56
N GLN A 24 -9.31 21.85 24.80
CA GLN A 24 -10.14 21.63 25.99
C GLN A 24 -10.62 20.18 26.07
N ARG A 25 -11.11 19.66 24.95
CA ARG A 25 -11.62 18.30 24.86
C ARG A 25 -10.50 17.27 24.92
N ALA A 26 -9.41 17.49 24.20
CA ALA A 26 -8.22 16.63 24.30
C ALA A 26 -7.67 16.58 25.73
N PHE A 27 -7.62 17.72 26.43
CA PHE A 27 -7.21 17.77 27.83
C PHE A 27 -8.14 16.95 28.74
N SER A 28 -9.45 17.05 28.50
CA SER A 28 -10.47 16.34 29.29
C SER A 28 -10.41 14.83 29.08
N GLU A 29 -10.28 14.38 27.82
CA GLU A 29 -10.11 12.96 27.48
C GLU A 29 -8.81 12.37 28.06
N LEU A 30 -7.69 13.09 27.93
CA LEU A 30 -6.41 12.66 28.49
C LEU A 30 -6.47 12.54 30.02
N ARG A 31 -7.15 13.48 30.68
CA ARG A 31 -7.35 13.45 32.13
C ARG A 31 -8.20 12.25 32.54
N GLN A 32 -9.34 12.04 31.89
CA GLN A 32 -10.24 10.92 32.16
C GLN A 32 -9.52 9.57 31.97
N TRP A 33 -8.80 9.43 30.86
CA TRP A 33 -8.02 8.23 30.57
C TRP A 33 -6.95 7.97 31.64
N HIS A 34 -6.21 9.01 32.06
CA HIS A 34 -5.19 8.88 33.10
C HIS A 34 -5.77 8.54 34.48
N GLU A 35 -6.93 9.12 34.84
CA GLU A 35 -7.65 8.76 36.06
C GLU A 35 -8.13 7.30 36.03
N GLY A 36 -8.65 6.82 34.89
CA GLY A 36 -9.00 5.42 34.70
C GLY A 36 -7.80 4.48 34.83
N LEU A 37 -6.63 4.88 34.33
CA LEU A 37 -5.40 4.11 34.49
C LEU A 37 -5.01 3.96 35.97
N LYS A 38 -5.11 5.04 36.75
CA LYS A 38 -4.82 5.01 38.19
C LYS A 38 -5.78 4.11 38.96
N GLN A 39 -7.05 4.05 38.54
CA GLN A 39 -8.08 3.24 39.17
C GLN A 39 -7.96 1.74 38.82
N SER A 40 -7.17 1.39 37.80
CA SER A 40 -7.03 0.01 37.32
C SER A 40 -6.24 -0.94 38.24
N GLY A 41 -5.66 -0.44 39.34
CA GLY A 41 -4.90 -1.24 40.31
C GLY A 41 -3.57 -1.80 39.79
N ARG A 42 -3.11 -1.35 38.61
CA ARG A 42 -1.86 -1.79 37.98
C ARG A 42 -0.63 -1.28 38.73
N SER A 43 0.50 -1.99 38.56
CA SER A 43 1.79 -1.52 39.04
C SER A 43 2.16 -0.17 38.42
N ARG A 44 2.94 0.62 39.15
CA ARG A 44 3.45 1.91 38.67
C ARG A 44 4.25 1.78 37.37
N GLU A 45 4.99 0.69 37.21
CA GLU A 45 5.81 0.45 36.01
C GLU A 45 4.94 0.15 34.79
N ASP A 46 3.90 -0.66 34.96
CA ASP A 46 2.96 -1.02 33.89
C ASP A 46 2.20 0.22 33.41
N MET A 47 1.70 1.04 34.34
CA MET A 47 1.06 2.32 34.01
C MET A 47 1.99 3.24 33.20
N ALA A 48 3.27 3.32 33.59
CA ALA A 48 4.24 4.14 32.88
C ALA A 48 4.56 3.59 31.48
N MET A 49 4.58 2.26 31.29
CA MET A 49 4.74 1.63 29.98
C MET A 49 3.55 1.93 29.08
N GLU A 50 2.33 1.79 29.60
CA GLU A 50 1.08 2.01 28.88
C GLU A 50 0.93 3.48 28.48
N MET A 51 1.24 4.42 29.38
CA MET A 51 1.26 5.85 29.08
C MET A 51 2.27 6.21 28.00
N ARG A 52 3.48 5.66 28.04
CA ARG A 52 4.45 5.86 26.96
C ARG A 52 3.97 5.26 25.63
N GLY A 53 3.37 4.07 25.67
CA GLY A 53 2.82 3.41 24.49
C GLY A 53 1.69 4.22 23.85
N PHE A 54 0.75 4.68 24.66
CA PHE A 54 -0.36 5.52 24.25
C PHE A 54 0.12 6.79 23.53
N HIS A 55 0.96 7.62 24.18
CA HIS A 55 1.45 8.85 23.56
C HIS A 55 2.29 8.58 22.31
N ARG A 56 3.09 7.51 22.31
CA ARG A 56 3.87 7.10 21.13
C ARG A 56 2.95 6.77 19.95
N HIS A 57 1.84 6.06 20.17
CA HIS A 57 0.90 5.73 19.09
C HIS A 57 0.19 6.97 18.55
N VAL A 58 -0.30 7.85 19.42
CA VAL A 58 -0.95 9.11 19.02
C VAL A 58 0.01 9.95 18.17
N TYR A 59 1.26 10.12 18.63
CA TYR A 59 2.27 10.87 17.89
C TYR A 59 2.60 10.25 16.53
N LEU A 60 2.82 8.93 16.47
CA LEU A 60 3.16 8.25 15.21
C LEU A 60 2.00 8.29 14.21
N ALA A 61 0.75 8.14 14.67
CA ALA A 61 -0.43 8.25 13.83
C ALA A 61 -0.57 9.68 13.27
N GLY A 62 -0.48 10.70 14.12
CA GLY A 62 -0.52 12.10 13.68
C GLY A 62 0.61 12.45 12.71
N LEU A 63 1.83 11.97 12.98
CA LEU A 63 2.97 12.19 12.08
C LEU A 63 2.78 11.50 10.72
N GLN A 64 2.21 10.30 10.70
CA GLN A 64 1.91 9.62 9.44
C GLN A 64 0.84 10.36 8.65
N LEU A 65 -0.22 10.83 9.32
CA LEU A 65 -1.26 11.64 8.70
C LEU A 65 -0.70 12.96 8.14
N GLN A 66 0.16 13.64 8.90
CA GLN A 66 0.87 14.86 8.47
C GLN A 66 1.70 14.63 7.21
N ARG A 67 2.30 13.44 7.03
CA ARG A 67 3.07 13.09 5.82
C ARG A 67 2.17 12.84 4.61
N LEU A 68 0.96 12.34 4.81
CA LEU A 68 0.01 12.05 3.74
C LEU A 68 -0.74 13.31 3.30
N SER A 69 -1.26 14.09 4.25
CA SER A 69 -1.99 15.33 3.99
C SER A 69 -1.89 16.27 5.20
N PRO A 70 -1.01 17.29 5.14
CA PRO A 70 -0.89 18.31 6.19
C PRO A 70 -2.21 19.02 6.49
N ARG A 71 -3.01 19.26 5.45
CA ARG A 71 -4.32 19.91 5.58
C ARG A 71 -5.33 19.02 6.30
N ALA A 72 -5.39 17.73 5.94
CA ALA A 72 -6.26 16.77 6.63
C ALA A 72 -5.86 16.62 8.11
N CYS A 73 -4.56 16.62 8.40
CA CYS A 73 -4.07 16.56 9.78
C CYS A 73 -4.58 17.71 10.64
N GLY A 74 -4.51 18.95 10.13
CA GLY A 74 -5.05 20.12 10.82
C GLY A 74 -6.58 20.03 11.00
N HIS A 75 -7.30 19.66 9.93
CA HIS A 75 -8.76 19.49 10.00
C HIS A 75 -9.20 18.43 11.01
N ILE A 76 -8.52 17.28 11.05
CA ILE A 76 -8.81 16.20 12.01
C ILE A 76 -8.46 16.63 13.44
N ALA A 77 -7.39 17.41 13.64
CA ALA A 77 -7.07 17.92 14.97
C ALA A 77 -8.16 18.87 15.49
N GLU A 78 -8.65 19.78 14.65
CA GLU A 78 -9.73 20.71 15.01
C GLU A 78 -11.08 20.00 15.17
N SER A 79 -11.32 18.90 14.44
CA SER A 79 -12.58 18.17 14.52
C SER A 79 -12.80 17.50 15.88
N ILE A 80 -11.73 17.23 16.63
CA ILE A 80 -11.82 16.75 18.02
C ILE A 80 -12.68 17.71 18.84
N GLY A 81 -12.55 19.03 18.66
CA GLY A 81 -13.28 20.03 19.43
C GLY A 81 -14.79 20.07 19.19
N ARG A 82 -15.32 19.25 18.28
CA ARG A 82 -16.74 19.25 17.93
C ARG A 82 -17.51 18.24 18.76
N ASP A 83 -18.67 18.66 19.23
CA ASP A 83 -19.58 17.79 19.95
C ASP A 83 -20.25 16.84 18.94
N SER A 84 -19.95 15.54 19.01
CA SER A 84 -20.60 14.46 18.25
C SER A 84 -20.30 14.31 16.75
N LEU A 85 -19.04 14.49 16.32
CA LEU A 85 -18.66 14.10 14.97
C LEU A 85 -18.39 12.59 14.89
N THR A 86 -19.20 11.86 14.13
CA THR A 86 -18.98 10.44 13.85
C THR A 86 -17.89 10.25 12.78
N LEU A 87 -17.29 9.06 12.73
CA LEU A 87 -16.28 8.75 11.70
C LEU A 87 -16.81 8.92 10.26
N PRO A 88 -18.02 8.45 9.89
CA PRO A 88 -18.57 8.68 8.56
C PRO A 88 -18.70 10.16 8.22
N GLU A 89 -19.24 10.97 9.14
CA GLU A 89 -19.39 12.41 8.94
C GLU A 89 -18.04 13.11 8.76
N LEU A 90 -17.03 12.74 9.54
CA LEU A 90 -15.66 13.23 9.35
C LEU A 90 -15.11 12.85 7.97
N MET A 91 -15.35 11.62 7.50
CA MET A 91 -14.90 11.20 6.17
C MET A 91 -15.61 11.97 5.05
N ASP A 92 -16.92 12.20 5.19
CA ASP A 92 -17.69 12.99 4.23
C ASP A 92 -17.17 14.43 4.17
N GLU A 93 -16.92 15.08 5.31
CA GLU A 93 -16.34 16.43 5.36
C GLU A 93 -14.94 16.50 4.73
N LEU A 94 -14.09 15.52 5.02
CA LEU A 94 -12.74 15.48 4.44
C LEU A 94 -12.80 15.21 2.93
N SER A 95 -13.77 14.43 2.46
CA SER A 95 -13.98 14.22 1.01
C SER A 95 -14.50 15.49 0.34
N ALA A 96 -15.51 16.15 0.92
CA ALA A 96 -16.06 17.40 0.42
C ALA A 96 -15.03 18.55 0.42
N GLY A 97 -14.09 18.54 1.38
CA GLY A 97 -12.96 19.47 1.43
C GLY A 97 -11.81 19.14 0.48
N GLY A 98 -11.90 18.06 -0.32
CA GLY A 98 -10.81 17.59 -1.19
C GLY A 98 -9.55 17.16 -0.42
N LEU A 99 -9.71 16.77 0.85
CA LEU A 99 -8.63 16.38 1.75
C LEU A 99 -8.39 14.86 1.75
N LEU A 100 -9.36 14.09 1.25
CA LEU A 100 -9.21 12.69 0.89
C LEU A 100 -9.07 12.57 -0.63
N PRO A 101 -8.31 11.57 -1.13
CA PRO A 101 -8.28 11.28 -2.55
C PRO A 101 -9.71 10.96 -3.03
N GLU A 102 -10.19 11.73 -4.00
CA GLU A 102 -11.40 11.46 -4.77
C GLU A 102 -11.34 10.01 -5.30
N GLY A 103 -12.16 9.12 -4.73
CA GLY A 103 -12.21 7.72 -5.14
C GLY A 103 -11.91 6.68 -4.07
N THR A 104 -12.42 6.84 -2.84
CA THR A 104 -12.94 5.64 -2.18
C THR A 104 -14.28 5.33 -2.83
N PRO A 105 -14.41 4.27 -3.64
CA PRO A 105 -15.71 3.82 -4.06
C PRO A 105 -16.45 3.37 -2.79
N THR A 106 -17.29 4.26 -2.26
CA THR A 106 -18.43 3.80 -1.48
C THR A 106 -19.08 2.73 -2.35
N ARG A 107 -19.35 1.56 -1.76
CA ARG A 107 -19.88 0.37 -2.43
C ARG A 107 -21.17 0.61 -3.25
N ALA A 108 -21.76 1.81 -3.16
CA ALA A 108 -22.86 2.29 -3.98
C ALA A 108 -22.46 2.90 -5.35
N ALA A 109 -21.18 3.24 -5.59
CA ALA A 109 -20.72 3.75 -6.89
C ALA A 109 -20.28 2.64 -7.87
N ALA A 110 -20.20 1.38 -7.40
CA ALA A 110 -19.96 0.24 -8.28
C ALA A 110 -21.19 -0.10 -9.15
N SER A 111 -22.33 0.54 -8.92
CA SER A 111 -23.58 0.34 -9.66
C SER A 111 -23.87 1.37 -10.75
N GLU A 112 -22.98 2.32 -11.04
CA GLU A 112 -23.28 3.40 -11.99
C GLU A 112 -22.32 3.52 -13.19
N HIS A 113 -21.95 2.43 -13.86
CA HIS A 113 -21.42 2.55 -15.23
C HIS A 113 -21.80 1.39 -16.15
N PHE A 114 -23.08 1.00 -16.15
CA PHE A 114 -23.70 0.48 -17.38
C PHE A 114 -24.68 1.54 -17.86
N SER A 115 -24.40 2.17 -19.00
CA SER A 115 -25.38 3.04 -19.66
C SER A 115 -26.66 2.25 -19.94
N GLU A 116 -27.80 2.93 -19.97
CA GLU A 116 -29.11 2.33 -20.28
C GLU A 116 -29.06 1.55 -21.61
N GLN A 117 -28.33 2.08 -22.59
CA GLN A 117 -28.05 1.40 -23.86
C GLN A 117 -27.20 0.13 -23.71
N GLN A 118 -26.21 0.11 -22.82
CA GLN A 118 -25.42 -1.10 -22.52
C GLN A 118 -26.26 -2.16 -21.80
N LEU A 119 -27.23 -1.76 -20.97
CA LEU A 119 -28.15 -2.68 -20.31
C LEU A 119 -29.16 -3.27 -21.30
N GLU A 120 -29.71 -2.46 -22.21
CA GLU A 120 -30.54 -2.97 -23.31
C GLU A 120 -29.74 -3.92 -24.21
N GLN A 121 -28.49 -3.58 -24.52
CA GLN A 121 -27.62 -4.42 -25.35
C GLN A 121 -27.29 -5.75 -24.66
N LEU A 122 -27.06 -5.75 -23.34
CA LEU A 122 -26.87 -6.97 -22.54
C LEU A 122 -28.16 -7.79 -22.43
N GLN A 123 -29.32 -7.15 -22.28
CA GLN A 123 -30.61 -7.85 -22.29
C GLN A 123 -30.89 -8.49 -23.65
N LEU A 124 -30.62 -7.79 -24.75
CA LEU A 124 -30.75 -8.32 -26.10
C LEU A 124 -29.81 -9.52 -26.32
N LEU A 125 -28.56 -9.41 -25.86
CA LEU A 125 -27.59 -10.51 -25.91
C LEU A 125 -28.06 -11.71 -25.08
N LEU A 126 -28.62 -11.50 -23.89
CA LEU A 126 -29.17 -12.60 -23.08
C LEU A 126 -30.41 -13.24 -23.71
N GLU A 127 -31.27 -12.45 -24.36
CA GLU A 127 -32.41 -12.98 -25.12
C GLU A 127 -31.94 -13.80 -26.33
N THR A 128 -30.87 -13.38 -27.01
CA THR A 128 -30.26 -14.16 -28.11
C THR A 128 -29.55 -15.44 -27.64
N VAL A 129 -29.15 -15.52 -26.36
CA VAL A 129 -28.49 -16.69 -25.76
C VAL A 129 -29.49 -17.63 -25.06
N LYS A 130 -30.77 -17.28 -25.00
CA LYS A 130 -31.82 -18.17 -24.47
C LYS A 130 -31.97 -19.40 -25.38
N PRO A 131 -31.62 -20.62 -24.93
CA PRO A 131 -31.62 -21.77 -25.81
C PRO A 131 -33.05 -22.31 -25.96
N ALA A 132 -33.66 -22.08 -27.12
CA ALA A 132 -34.74 -22.94 -27.61
C ALA A 132 -34.13 -24.16 -28.33
N PRO A 133 -34.77 -25.34 -28.26
CA PRO A 133 -34.07 -26.61 -28.35
C PRO A 133 -33.64 -26.96 -29.79
N ALA A 134 -32.42 -27.48 -29.88
CA ALA A 134 -31.89 -28.40 -30.89
C ALA A 134 -32.50 -28.34 -32.31
N LYS A 135 -31.74 -27.75 -33.26
CA LYS A 135 -31.31 -28.42 -34.51
C LYS A 135 -30.52 -27.46 -35.42
N LYS A 136 -29.46 -28.04 -36.01
CA LYS A 136 -28.58 -27.55 -37.10
C LYS A 136 -27.34 -26.79 -36.63
N THR A 137 -26.30 -27.58 -36.36
CA THR A 137 -24.89 -27.15 -36.33
C THR A 137 -24.56 -26.42 -37.63
N SER A 138 -24.40 -25.10 -37.54
CA SER A 138 -23.99 -24.28 -38.67
C SER A 138 -22.48 -24.40 -38.87
N ARG A 139 -22.02 -24.29 -40.12
CA ARG A 139 -20.61 -24.37 -40.53
C ARG A 139 -19.70 -23.43 -39.73
N ALA A 140 -20.23 -22.31 -39.24
CA ALA A 140 -19.55 -21.34 -38.41
C ALA A 140 -19.15 -21.87 -37.01
N GLU A 141 -19.90 -22.80 -36.42
CA GLU A 141 -19.51 -23.41 -35.14
C GLU A 141 -18.32 -24.36 -35.30
N LYS A 142 -18.18 -25.00 -36.47
CA LYS A 142 -17.05 -25.87 -36.78
C LYS A 142 -15.78 -25.07 -37.04
N ASP A 143 -15.90 -23.92 -37.71
CA ASP A 143 -14.76 -23.04 -37.99
C ASP A 143 -14.24 -22.41 -36.68
N ASN A 144 -15.14 -21.95 -35.80
CA ASN A 144 -14.78 -21.44 -34.47
C ASN A 144 -14.19 -22.54 -33.57
N ALA A 145 -14.72 -23.76 -33.61
CA ALA A 145 -14.16 -24.88 -32.84
C ALA A 145 -12.76 -25.28 -33.33
N ALA A 146 -12.51 -25.23 -34.64
CA ALA A 146 -11.20 -25.50 -35.22
C ALA A 146 -10.17 -24.40 -34.87
N GLU A 147 -10.60 -23.13 -34.83
CA GLU A 147 -9.74 -22.01 -34.43
C GLU A 147 -9.40 -22.07 -32.94
N LEU A 148 -10.36 -22.41 -32.08
CA LEU A 148 -10.13 -22.64 -30.65
C LEU A 148 -9.21 -23.84 -30.39
N ALA A 149 -9.30 -24.90 -31.19
CA ALA A 149 -8.39 -26.04 -31.08
C ALA A 149 -6.95 -25.63 -31.43
N ARG A 150 -6.75 -24.84 -32.50
CA ARG A 150 -5.43 -24.31 -32.88
C ARG A 150 -4.84 -23.40 -31.80
N LEU A 151 -5.64 -22.51 -31.23
CA LEU A 151 -5.20 -21.63 -30.15
C LEU A 151 -4.79 -22.42 -28.91
N ARG A 152 -5.48 -23.53 -28.60
CA ARG A 152 -5.08 -24.42 -27.49
C ARG A 152 -3.78 -25.14 -27.76
N GLU A 153 -3.57 -25.67 -28.98
CA GLU A 153 -2.30 -26.28 -29.37
C GLU A 153 -1.13 -25.27 -29.33
N GLU A 154 -1.37 -24.02 -29.71
CA GLU A 154 -0.38 -22.94 -29.63
C GLU A 154 -0.01 -22.64 -28.16
N ILE A 155 -1.01 -22.58 -27.27
CA ILE A 155 -0.81 -22.38 -25.83
C ILE A 155 -0.03 -23.55 -25.22
N GLU A 156 -0.33 -24.79 -25.60
CA GLU A 156 0.40 -25.96 -25.13
C GLU A 156 1.87 -25.94 -25.60
N LYS A 157 2.13 -25.55 -26.84
CA LYS A 157 3.51 -25.35 -27.33
C LYS A 157 4.25 -24.25 -26.57
N MET A 158 3.59 -23.13 -26.32
CA MET A 158 4.19 -22.03 -25.56
C MET A 158 4.49 -22.43 -24.11
N ASN A 159 3.57 -23.15 -23.46
CA ASN A 159 3.78 -23.68 -22.12
C ASN A 159 4.95 -24.67 -22.08
N HIS A 160 5.04 -25.57 -23.07
CA HIS A 160 6.17 -26.50 -23.14
C HIS A 160 7.50 -25.78 -23.34
N LEU A 161 7.54 -24.74 -24.17
CA LEU A 161 8.75 -23.93 -24.38
C LEU A 161 9.17 -23.17 -23.11
N LEU A 162 8.21 -22.63 -22.37
CA LEU A 162 8.46 -21.98 -21.07
C LEU A 162 8.96 -22.98 -20.03
N GLU A 163 8.40 -24.19 -19.97
CA GLU A 163 8.89 -25.26 -19.11
C GLU A 163 10.32 -25.67 -19.47
N GLN A 164 10.64 -25.78 -20.76
CA GLN A 164 12.00 -26.04 -21.22
C GLN A 164 12.96 -24.92 -20.79
N GLN A 165 12.61 -23.64 -21.01
CA GLN A 165 13.44 -22.51 -20.57
C GLN A 165 13.62 -22.48 -19.05
N ASN A 166 12.56 -22.73 -18.29
CA ASN A 166 12.63 -22.78 -16.83
C ASN A 166 13.52 -23.95 -16.35
N SER A 167 13.43 -25.11 -16.99
CA SER A 167 14.31 -26.24 -16.70
C SER A 167 15.78 -25.94 -17.02
N GLN A 168 16.07 -25.22 -18.11
CA GLN A 168 17.43 -24.78 -18.46
C GLN A 168 17.95 -23.75 -17.45
N LEU A 169 17.12 -22.80 -17.02
CA LEU A 169 17.47 -21.86 -15.95
C LEU A 169 17.75 -22.58 -14.62
N GLN A 170 16.99 -23.62 -14.28
CA GLN A 170 17.24 -24.43 -13.09
C GLN A 170 18.51 -25.27 -13.21
N GLN A 171 18.83 -25.78 -14.41
CA GLN A 171 20.09 -26.47 -14.66
C GLN A 171 21.29 -25.52 -14.61
N LEU A 172 21.17 -24.28 -15.08
CA LEU A 172 22.19 -23.25 -14.92
C LEU A 172 22.41 -22.90 -13.44
N ARG A 173 21.32 -22.77 -12.66
CA ARG A 173 21.40 -22.56 -11.20
C ARG A 173 21.99 -23.76 -10.46
N ARG A 174 21.79 -24.99 -10.95
CA ARG A 174 22.36 -26.22 -10.36
C ARG A 174 23.75 -26.57 -10.90
N GLY A 175 24.14 -25.99 -12.03
CA GLY A 175 25.44 -26.12 -12.69
C GLY A 175 26.53 -25.23 -12.10
N GLU A 176 26.22 -24.43 -11.08
CA GLU A 176 27.19 -23.91 -10.12
C GLU A 176 27.25 -24.81 -8.86
N PRO A 177 28.12 -25.83 -8.82
CA PRO A 177 28.51 -26.45 -7.57
C PRO A 177 29.72 -25.72 -6.96
N GLY A 178 29.42 -24.78 -6.05
CA GLY A 178 29.99 -24.75 -4.70
C GLY A 178 31.42 -24.24 -4.47
N ALA A 179 31.52 -23.12 -3.74
CA ALA A 179 32.51 -22.98 -2.67
C ALA A 179 31.87 -22.26 -1.46
N ALA A 180 31.65 -23.01 -0.39
CA ALA A 180 31.56 -22.51 0.98
C ALA A 180 32.80 -23.05 1.73
N PRO A 181 33.11 -22.66 2.98
CA PRO A 181 33.03 -21.36 3.68
C PRO A 181 34.43 -20.95 4.21
N VAL A 182 34.72 -19.66 4.43
CA VAL A 182 35.92 -19.25 5.21
C VAL A 182 35.61 -18.04 6.09
N GLU A 183 35.59 -18.26 7.40
CA GLU A 183 35.78 -17.22 8.40
C GLU A 183 37.19 -16.64 8.27
N ALA A 184 37.33 -15.32 8.11
CA ALA A 184 38.29 -14.48 8.83
C ALA A 184 38.21 -13.01 8.38
N SER A 185 37.89 -12.16 9.35
CA SER A 185 38.52 -10.84 9.53
C SER A 185 38.23 -9.70 8.54
N ARG A 186 37.65 -8.63 9.10
CA ARG A 186 37.66 -7.21 8.69
C ARG A 186 36.75 -6.77 7.54
N GLY A 187 35.69 -6.06 7.94
CA GLY A 187 35.31 -4.72 7.43
C GLY A 187 34.98 -4.56 5.95
N GLY A 188 33.77 -4.10 5.66
CA GLY A 188 33.46 -3.45 4.38
C GLY A 188 32.10 -3.82 3.82
N SER A 189 31.34 -2.79 3.43
CA SER A 189 30.07 -2.80 2.72
C SER A 189 29.99 -3.84 1.60
N GLU A 190 28.88 -4.58 1.50
CA GLU A 190 28.60 -5.39 0.33
C GLU A 190 27.97 -4.54 -0.78
N GLU A 191 28.80 -4.39 -1.80
CA GLU A 191 28.61 -3.78 -3.11
C GLU A 191 28.07 -4.85 -4.06
N VAL A 192 26.82 -4.70 -4.53
CA VAL A 192 26.29 -5.45 -5.67
C VAL A 192 26.43 -4.57 -6.92
N VAL A 193 27.46 -4.87 -7.71
CA VAL A 193 27.63 -4.63 -9.15
C VAL A 193 27.19 -3.23 -9.65
N LEU A 194 27.98 -2.21 -9.30
CA LEU A 194 27.99 -0.88 -9.94
C LEU A 194 29.08 -0.74 -11.03
N SER A 195 29.77 -1.83 -11.36
CA SER A 195 31.00 -1.80 -12.17
C SER A 195 30.78 -1.40 -13.64
N GLU A 196 29.60 -1.62 -14.22
CA GLU A 196 29.30 -1.14 -15.58
C GLU A 196 28.81 0.31 -15.62
N VAL A 197 28.13 0.79 -14.57
CA VAL A 197 27.62 2.17 -14.49
C VAL A 197 28.75 3.15 -14.13
N ALA A 198 29.72 2.72 -13.32
CA ALA A 198 30.88 3.53 -12.94
C ALA A 198 31.81 3.84 -14.13
N ALA A 199 32.03 2.87 -15.03
CA ALA A 199 32.85 3.08 -16.23
C ALA A 199 32.24 4.09 -17.22
N SER A 200 30.90 4.17 -17.28
CA SER A 200 30.17 5.16 -18.09
C SER A 200 30.20 6.55 -17.47
N ALA A 201 30.10 6.65 -16.14
CA ALA A 201 30.14 7.92 -15.41
C ALA A 201 31.53 8.59 -15.42
N GLU A 202 32.63 7.81 -15.39
CA GLU A 202 33.98 8.37 -15.51
C GLU A 202 34.28 8.93 -16.90
N LYS A 203 33.81 8.26 -17.97
CA LYS A 203 33.95 8.77 -19.34
C LYS A 203 33.22 10.11 -19.51
N MET A 204 32.02 10.27 -18.95
CA MET A 204 31.29 11.54 -18.99
C MET A 204 31.98 12.67 -18.19
N LYS A 205 32.56 12.37 -17.02
CA LYS A 205 33.32 13.37 -16.25
C LYS A 205 34.60 13.82 -16.97
N LYS A 206 35.31 12.90 -17.64
CA LYS A 206 36.53 13.22 -18.38
C LYS A 206 36.28 14.05 -19.64
N ILE A 207 35.10 13.93 -20.25
CA ILE A 207 34.67 14.76 -21.39
C ILE A 207 34.35 16.19 -20.93
N ARG A 208 33.68 16.38 -19.78
CA ARG A 208 33.44 17.72 -19.21
C ARG A 208 34.72 18.41 -18.74
N GLN A 209 35.71 17.67 -18.25
CA GLN A 209 36.95 18.24 -17.72
C GLN A 209 37.96 18.63 -18.80
N LYS A 210 37.80 18.12 -20.04
CA LYS A 210 38.63 18.48 -21.19
C LYS A 210 38.12 19.68 -22.00
N GLY A 211 37.03 20.34 -21.56
CA GLY A 211 36.60 21.62 -22.14
C GLY A 211 36.35 21.56 -23.64
N ILE A 212 35.65 20.53 -24.11
CA ILE A 212 35.10 20.52 -25.48
C ILE A 212 33.58 20.63 -25.36
N PHE A 213 33.14 21.80 -24.92
CA PHE A 213 31.90 22.49 -25.27
C PHE A 213 32.15 23.97 -25.04
#